data_AF-A0A8I1A9G9-F1
#
_entry.id   AF-A0A8I1A9G9-F1
#
_cell.length_a   1.000
_cell.length_b   1.000
_cell.length_c   1.000
_cell.angle_alpha   90.00
_cell.angle_beta   90.00
_cell.angle_gamma   90.00
#
_symmetry.space_group_name_H-M   'P 1'
#
loop_
_entity.id
_entity.type
_entity.pdbx_description
1 polymer ?
#
loop_
_entity_poly.entity_id
_entity_poly.type
_entity_poly.pdbx_seq_one_letter_code
_entity_poly.pdbx_strand_id
1 'polypeptide(L)'
;MLRVNFRLAIFCVFCGVCGVLLAGCGDQPEMGTGTVVGNEKKVVMLEETHLLELREDEQKIYEQYQSKPVEDLKQIDPIVAAKLYLHAVLNHDEEMEELLSVNRKPGDHQKLMQKVNSMKRVLTGVTKVKFVQVDDHTGYVEYPLMGEDASRFQMVKNEQGIWKVDTSSLIESS
;
A
#
# COMPACT_ATOMS: atom_id res chain seq x y z
N MET A 1 40.43 -17.90 -0.42
CA MET A 1 40.24 -17.95 -1.90
C MET A 1 39.93 -19.38 -2.29
N LEU A 2 38.66 -19.70 -2.58
CA LEU A 2 38.26 -20.97 -3.16
C LEU A 2 37.47 -20.66 -4.43
N ARG A 3 38.06 -20.96 -5.58
CA ARG A 3 37.38 -21.03 -6.89
C ARG A 3 36.96 -22.47 -7.09
N VAL A 4 35.68 -22.71 -7.36
CA VAL A 4 35.23 -23.95 -7.99
C VAL A 4 34.33 -23.57 -9.16
N ASN A 5 34.89 -23.71 -10.36
CA ASN A 5 34.18 -23.62 -11.63
C ASN A 5 33.33 -24.88 -11.83
N PHE A 6 32.03 -24.74 -12.07
CA PHE A 6 31.19 -25.84 -12.51
C PHE A 6 30.60 -25.47 -13.89
N ARG A 7 31.25 -25.98 -14.95
CA ARG A 7 30.70 -26.04 -16.30
C ARG A 7 30.34 -27.49 -16.57
N LEU A 8 29.07 -27.77 -16.80
CA LEU A 8 28.65 -29.04 -17.39
C LEU A 8 27.62 -28.76 -18.48
N ALA A 9 28.09 -28.80 -19.72
CA ALA A 9 27.28 -28.88 -20.91
C ALA A 9 26.97 -30.36 -21.17
N ILE A 10 25.70 -30.72 -21.29
CA ILE A 10 25.29 -32.03 -21.81
C ILE A 10 24.40 -31.79 -23.03
N PHE A 11 24.97 -32.16 -24.16
CA PHE A 11 24.31 -32.39 -25.43
C PHE A 11 23.34 -33.57 -25.28
N CYS A 12 22.08 -33.38 -25.66
CA CYS A 12 21.20 -34.48 -26.06
C CYS A 12 20.70 -34.19 -27.47
N VAL A 13 21.41 -34.76 -28.44
CA VAL A 13 20.95 -34.98 -29.82
C VAL A 13 20.18 -36.29 -29.80
N PHE A 14 18.89 -36.26 -30.14
CA PHE A 14 18.22 -37.43 -30.72
C PHE A 14 17.29 -36.98 -31.85
N CYS A 15 17.62 -37.50 -33.03
CA CYS A 15 16.86 -37.44 -34.28
C CYS A 15 15.65 -38.38 -34.25
N GLY A 16 14.70 -38.15 -35.17
CA GLY A 16 13.72 -39.15 -35.62
C GLY A 16 12.26 -38.70 -35.46
N VAL A 17 11.70 -37.84 -36.33
CA VAL A 17 11.16 -38.10 -37.69
C VAL A 17 9.64 -38.39 -37.71
N CYS A 18 8.96 -37.49 -38.45
CA CYS A 18 7.72 -37.61 -39.22
C CYS A 18 6.35 -37.88 -38.56
N GLY A 19 5.48 -36.87 -38.70
CA GLY A 19 4.03 -37.00 -38.74
C GLY A 19 3.39 -35.72 -39.31
N VAL A 20 3.43 -35.56 -40.63
CA VAL A 20 2.68 -34.52 -41.38
C VAL A 20 1.34 -35.10 -41.81
N LEU A 21 0.23 -34.49 -41.37
CA LEU A 21 -1.11 -34.52 -41.97
C LEU A 21 -1.78 -33.19 -41.56
N LEU A 22 -1.71 -32.13 -42.37
CA LEU A 22 -2.64 -31.72 -43.44
C LEU A 22 -4.08 -31.39 -43.00
N ALA A 23 -4.42 -30.11 -43.27
CA ALA A 23 -5.71 -29.53 -43.67
C ALA A 23 -6.75 -29.15 -42.60
N GLY A 24 -7.11 -27.86 -42.58
CA GLY A 24 -8.29 -27.34 -41.87
C GLY A 24 -8.37 -25.81 -41.75
N CYS A 25 -8.58 -25.12 -42.87
CA CYS A 25 -9.21 -23.81 -43.11
C CYS A 25 -9.15 -22.64 -42.08
N GLY A 26 -8.74 -21.47 -42.58
CA GLY A 26 -9.43 -20.20 -42.28
C GLY A 26 -8.55 -19.04 -41.85
N ASP A 27 -7.94 -18.33 -42.81
CA ASP A 27 -7.47 -16.96 -42.61
C ASP A 27 -8.66 -16.01 -42.48
N GLN A 28 -8.80 -15.37 -41.31
CA GLN A 28 -9.47 -14.07 -41.20
C GLN A 28 -8.74 -13.23 -40.15
N PRO A 29 -8.05 -12.14 -40.55
CA PRO A 29 -7.48 -11.18 -39.61
C PRO A 29 -8.58 -10.23 -39.15
N GLU A 30 -9.23 -10.55 -38.03
CA GLU A 30 -10.04 -9.59 -37.30
C GLU A 30 -9.09 -8.60 -36.58
N MET A 31 -8.77 -7.51 -37.25
CA MET A 31 -8.35 -6.27 -36.59
C MET A 31 -9.51 -5.79 -35.71
N GLY A 32 -9.45 -6.14 -34.43
CA GLY A 32 -10.39 -5.73 -33.40
C GLY A 32 -9.68 -4.95 -32.30
N THR A 33 -9.60 -3.63 -32.49
CA THR A 33 -9.69 -2.57 -31.47
C THR A 33 -9.11 -2.83 -30.07
N GLY A 34 -7.99 -2.15 -29.81
CA GLY A 34 -7.58 -1.59 -28.52
C GLY A 34 -8.08 -2.29 -27.26
N THR A 35 -7.24 -3.16 -26.69
CA THR A 35 -7.34 -3.45 -25.27
C THR A 35 -6.99 -2.18 -24.50
N VAL A 36 -8.02 -1.58 -23.91
CA VAL A 36 -7.93 -0.61 -22.83
C VAL A 36 -6.88 -1.12 -21.84
N VAL A 37 -5.77 -0.39 -21.68
CA VAL A 37 -4.86 -0.58 -20.55
C VAL A 37 -5.67 -0.20 -19.32
N GLY A 38 -6.34 -1.20 -18.73
CA GLY A 38 -7.01 -1.04 -17.46
C GLY A 38 -5.94 -0.75 -16.42
N ASN A 39 -5.98 0.46 -15.83
CA ASN A 39 -5.40 0.66 -14.50
C ASN A 39 -6.22 -0.19 -13.51
N GLU A 40 -5.99 -1.50 -13.51
CA GLU A 40 -6.59 -2.40 -12.54
C GLU A 40 -6.00 -2.08 -11.16
N LYS A 41 -6.87 -1.79 -10.19
CA LYS A 41 -6.49 -1.57 -8.80
C LYS A 41 -5.77 -2.82 -8.29
N LYS A 42 -4.49 -2.69 -7.95
CA LYS A 42 -3.68 -3.80 -7.47
C LYS A 42 -3.64 -3.77 -5.94
N VAL A 43 -4.06 -4.86 -5.30
CA VAL A 43 -3.74 -5.06 -3.88
C VAL A 43 -2.23 -5.29 -3.80
N VAL A 44 -1.50 -4.37 -3.19
CA VAL A 44 -0.02 -4.43 -3.14
C VAL A 44 0.44 -4.94 -1.79
N MET A 45 -0.33 -4.72 -0.72
CA MET A 45 0.00 -5.22 0.61
C MET A 45 -1.25 -5.66 1.35
N LEU A 46 -1.14 -6.77 2.08
CA LEU A 46 -2.11 -7.26 3.05
C LEU A 46 -1.34 -7.59 4.32
N GLU A 47 -1.77 -7.04 5.45
CA GLU A 47 -1.06 -7.13 6.70
C GLU A 47 -2.02 -7.47 7.85
N GLU A 48 -1.60 -8.41 8.68
CA GLU A 48 -2.29 -8.71 9.94
C GLU A 48 -1.70 -7.83 11.05
N THR A 49 -2.30 -6.66 11.26
CA THR A 49 -1.82 -5.65 12.23
C THR A 49 -2.98 -4.92 12.90
N HIS A 50 -2.75 -4.50 14.16
CA HIS A 50 -3.62 -3.56 14.87
C HIS A 50 -3.39 -2.15 14.35
N LEU A 51 -4.45 -1.48 13.91
CA LEU A 51 -4.34 -0.18 13.23
C LEU A 51 -4.01 0.98 14.18
N LEU A 52 -4.42 0.91 15.45
CA LEU A 52 -4.18 1.96 16.45
C LEU A 52 -2.96 1.69 17.34
N GLU A 53 -2.27 0.57 17.16
CA GLU A 53 -1.16 0.15 18.00
C GLU A 53 0.11 0.04 17.17
N LEU A 54 1.17 0.69 17.64
CA LEU A 54 2.49 0.58 17.04
C LEU A 54 3.21 -0.66 17.59
N ARG A 55 3.84 -1.41 16.69
CA ARG A 55 4.83 -2.44 17.04
C ARG A 55 6.11 -1.79 17.50
N GLU A 56 7.02 -2.57 18.08
CA GLU A 56 8.28 -2.06 18.62
C GLU A 56 9.17 -1.37 17.57
N ASP A 57 9.20 -1.88 16.34
CA ASP A 57 9.94 -1.28 15.23
C ASP A 57 9.32 0.03 14.75
N GLU A 58 7.99 0.08 14.63
CA GLU A 58 7.24 1.28 14.28
C GLU A 58 7.34 2.36 15.36
N GLN A 59 7.32 1.95 16.63
CA GLN A 59 7.50 2.85 17.78
C GLN A 59 8.89 3.49 17.75
N LYS A 60 9.94 2.74 17.40
CA LYS A 60 11.29 3.30 17.24
C LYS A 60 11.34 4.36 16.15
N ILE A 61 10.66 4.13 15.02
CA ILE A 61 10.54 5.14 13.96
C ILE A 61 9.82 6.38 14.49
N TYR A 62 8.70 6.19 15.21
CA TYR A 62 7.92 7.26 15.81
C TYR A 62 8.72 8.10 16.82
N GLU A 63 9.62 7.50 17.57
CA GLU A 63 10.42 8.21 18.58
C GLU A 63 11.67 8.89 18.00
N GLN A 64 12.16 8.40 16.85
CA GLN A 64 13.47 8.80 16.31
C GLN A 64 13.40 9.69 15.05
N TYR A 65 12.20 9.88 14.48
CA TYR A 65 12.01 10.63 13.23
C TYR A 65 12.62 12.03 13.27
N GLN A 66 12.64 12.72 14.41
CA GLN A 66 13.16 14.08 14.52
C GLN A 66 14.66 14.19 14.15
N SER A 67 15.41 13.08 14.21
CA SER A 67 16.84 13.08 13.86
C SER A 67 17.10 13.16 12.35
N LYS A 68 16.30 12.45 11.54
CA LYS A 68 16.33 12.45 10.07
C LYS A 68 14.94 12.20 9.48
N PRO A 69 14.01 13.17 9.58
CA PRO A 69 12.58 12.94 9.34
C PRO A 69 12.28 12.41 7.95
N VAL A 70 12.96 12.95 6.94
CA VAL A 70 12.70 12.61 5.55
C VAL A 70 13.26 11.24 5.20
N GLU A 71 14.46 10.91 5.65
CA GLU A 71 15.12 9.63 5.34
C GLU A 71 14.44 8.45 6.01
N ASP A 72 14.02 8.62 7.27
CA ASP A 72 13.37 7.56 8.04
C ASP A 72 11.96 7.28 7.47
N LEU A 73 11.20 8.33 7.14
CA LEU A 73 9.83 8.21 6.61
C LEU A 73 9.76 7.83 5.12
N LYS A 74 10.85 7.92 4.36
CA LYS A 74 10.89 7.45 2.96
C LYS A 74 10.84 5.93 2.83
N GLN A 75 11.31 5.23 3.87
CA GLN A 75 11.49 3.79 3.84
C GLN A 75 10.28 3.03 4.36
N ILE A 76 9.32 3.73 4.99
CA ILE A 76 8.16 3.09 5.59
C ILE A 76 7.06 2.82 4.57
N ASP A 77 6.39 1.73 4.82
CA ASP A 77 5.25 1.26 4.06
C ASP A 77 4.04 2.17 4.28
N PRO A 78 3.10 2.27 3.32
CA PRO A 78 1.91 3.10 3.46
C PRO A 78 1.00 2.70 4.63
N ILE A 79 0.96 1.42 5.01
CA ILE A 79 0.21 0.97 6.21
C ILE A 79 0.87 1.53 7.48
N VAL A 80 2.19 1.42 7.60
CA VAL A 80 2.95 1.97 8.73
C VAL A 80 2.77 3.49 8.80
N ALA A 81 2.86 4.21 7.67
CA ALA A 81 2.62 5.65 7.61
C ALA A 81 1.23 6.03 8.16
N ALA A 82 0.18 5.29 7.79
CA ALA A 82 -1.17 5.50 8.31
C ALA A 82 -1.25 5.25 9.83
N LYS A 83 -0.58 4.20 10.34
CA LYS A 83 -0.52 3.90 11.78
C LYS A 83 0.18 5.01 12.57
N LEU A 84 1.35 5.45 12.10
CA LEU A 84 2.09 6.56 12.72
C LEU A 84 1.24 7.84 12.75
N TYR A 85 0.53 8.15 11.66
CA TYR A 85 -0.38 9.29 11.61
C TYR A 85 -1.52 9.18 12.63
N LEU A 86 -2.20 8.04 12.72
CA LEU A 86 -3.27 7.83 13.71
C LEU A 86 -2.73 7.89 15.14
N HIS A 87 -1.53 7.36 15.37
CA HIS A 87 -0.86 7.45 16.66
C HIS A 87 -0.56 8.92 17.02
N ALA A 88 -0.07 9.73 16.08
CA ALA A 88 0.18 11.15 16.29
C ALA A 88 -1.10 11.91 16.68
N VAL A 89 -2.21 11.64 15.98
CA VAL A 89 -3.53 12.23 16.28
C VAL A 89 -3.99 11.91 17.69
N LEU A 90 -3.82 10.67 18.14
CA LEU A 90 -4.22 10.23 19.48
C LEU A 90 -3.33 10.78 20.60
N ASN A 91 -2.08 11.13 20.30
CA ASN A 91 -1.10 11.64 21.26
C ASN A 91 -0.88 13.16 21.16
N HIS A 92 -1.63 13.86 20.29
CA HIS A 92 -1.49 15.30 20.04
C HIS A 92 -0.09 15.71 19.54
N ASP A 93 0.55 14.86 18.73
CA ASP A 93 1.83 15.16 18.09
C ASP A 93 1.60 15.89 16.76
N GLU A 94 1.49 17.22 16.85
CA GLU A 94 1.19 18.06 15.69
C GLU A 94 2.31 18.05 14.63
N GLU A 95 3.57 17.84 15.05
CA GLU A 95 4.72 17.80 14.13
C GLU A 95 4.65 16.56 13.24
N MET A 96 4.42 15.38 13.83
CA MET A 96 4.25 14.14 13.07
C MET A 96 2.98 14.17 12.21
N GLU A 97 1.88 14.75 12.73
CA GLU A 97 0.65 14.94 11.95
C GLU A 97 0.91 15.77 10.69
N GLU A 98 1.63 16.88 10.80
CA GLU A 98 1.96 17.75 9.67
C GLU A 98 2.87 17.03 8.66
N LEU A 99 3.86 16.26 9.16
CA LEU A 99 4.74 15.47 8.30
C LEU A 99 3.98 14.40 7.51
N LEU A 100 3.00 13.74 8.11
CA LEU A 100 2.30 12.59 7.53
C LEU A 100 0.93 12.90 6.94
N SER A 101 0.54 14.17 6.83
CA SER A 101 -0.74 14.56 6.22
C SER A 101 -0.60 15.42 4.97
N VAL A 102 -1.64 15.37 4.14
CA VAL A 102 -1.89 16.32 3.05
C VAL A 102 -3.30 16.89 3.18
N ASN A 103 -3.51 18.10 2.63
CA ASN A 103 -4.79 18.81 2.62
C ASN A 103 -5.38 19.13 4.02
N ARG A 104 -4.56 19.10 5.08
CA ARG A 104 -4.96 19.44 6.45
C ARG A 104 -5.47 20.88 6.52
N LYS A 105 -6.68 21.05 7.02
CA LYS A 105 -7.31 22.36 7.30
C LYS A 105 -7.30 22.65 8.80
N PRO A 106 -7.37 23.95 9.19
CA PRO A 106 -7.57 24.31 10.59
C PRO A 106 -8.81 23.62 11.17
N GLY A 107 -8.65 22.96 12.32
CA GLY A 107 -9.71 22.21 13.00
C GLY A 107 -9.86 20.74 12.57
N ASP A 108 -9.13 20.28 11.56
CA ASP A 108 -9.14 18.87 11.13
C ASP A 108 -8.66 17.94 12.25
N HIS A 109 -7.62 18.33 13.01
CA HIS A 109 -7.12 17.57 14.15
C HIS A 109 -8.25 17.22 15.13
N GLN A 110 -9.02 18.21 15.56
CA GLN A 110 -10.08 18.00 16.56
C GLN A 110 -11.23 17.15 16.01
N LYS A 111 -11.63 17.37 14.76
CA LYS A 111 -12.65 16.54 14.09
C LYS A 111 -12.19 15.09 13.95
N LEU A 112 -10.95 14.90 13.52
CA LEU A 112 -10.37 13.58 13.33
C LEU A 112 -10.21 12.87 14.67
N MET A 113 -9.68 13.55 15.69
CA MET A 113 -9.58 13.00 17.04
C MET A 113 -10.95 12.56 17.57
N GLN A 114 -12.00 13.37 17.38
CA GLN A 114 -13.36 12.99 17.76
C GLN A 114 -13.83 11.72 17.02
N LYS A 115 -13.59 11.64 15.70
CA LYS A 115 -13.94 10.49 14.87
C LYS A 115 -13.15 9.23 15.23
N VAL A 116 -11.83 9.33 15.43
CA VAL A 116 -10.99 8.21 15.86
C VAL A 116 -11.41 7.74 17.25
N ASN A 117 -11.68 8.65 18.19
CA ASN A 117 -12.18 8.28 19.51
C ASN A 117 -13.56 7.63 19.47
N SER A 118 -14.49 8.10 18.63
CA SER A 118 -15.81 7.47 18.49
C SER A 118 -15.72 6.07 17.87
N MET A 119 -14.76 5.86 16.97
CA MET A 119 -14.52 4.57 16.33
C MET A 119 -13.50 3.69 17.06
N LYS A 120 -12.90 4.16 18.17
CA LYS A 120 -11.77 3.50 18.84
C LYS A 120 -12.03 2.04 19.12
N ARG A 121 -13.21 1.70 19.65
CA ARG A 121 -13.61 0.32 19.94
C ARG A 121 -13.59 -0.58 18.70
N VAL A 122 -14.03 -0.05 17.56
CA VAL A 122 -14.06 -0.77 16.28
C VAL A 122 -12.64 -0.90 15.73
N LEU A 123 -11.89 0.20 15.71
CA LEU A 123 -10.52 0.25 15.18
C LEU A 123 -9.52 -0.59 16.00
N THR A 124 -9.71 -0.74 17.31
CA THR A 124 -8.89 -1.66 18.13
C THR A 124 -9.10 -3.12 17.72
N GLY A 125 -10.29 -3.48 17.23
CA GLY A 125 -10.60 -4.82 16.73
C GLY A 125 -10.14 -5.07 15.28
N VAL A 126 -9.66 -4.04 14.57
CA VAL A 126 -9.13 -4.19 13.21
C VAL A 126 -7.77 -4.88 13.29
N THR A 127 -7.73 -6.11 12.79
CA THR A 127 -6.52 -6.94 12.75
C THR A 127 -6.06 -7.23 11.33
N LYS A 128 -6.81 -6.81 10.31
CA LYS A 128 -6.50 -7.02 8.90
C LYS A 128 -6.63 -5.72 8.14
N VAL A 129 -5.52 -5.27 7.57
CA VAL A 129 -5.43 -4.02 6.85
C VAL A 129 -4.81 -4.31 5.50
N LYS A 130 -5.31 -3.70 4.43
CA LYS A 130 -4.70 -3.82 3.10
C LYS A 130 -4.40 -2.46 2.52
N PHE A 131 -3.29 -2.38 1.81
CA PHE A 131 -3.00 -1.25 0.94
C PHE A 131 -3.29 -1.62 -0.50
N VAL A 132 -4.17 -0.83 -1.12
CA VAL A 132 -4.50 -0.93 -2.53
C VAL A 132 -3.87 0.25 -3.24
N GLN A 133 -2.91 -0.03 -4.11
CA GLN A 133 -2.28 1.00 -4.91
C GLN A 133 -3.14 1.25 -6.15
N VAL A 134 -3.43 2.53 -6.40
CA VAL A 134 -4.19 2.97 -7.57
C VAL A 134 -3.23 3.39 -8.68
N ASP A 135 -2.16 4.10 -8.32
CA ASP A 135 -1.05 4.46 -9.21
C ASP A 135 0.25 4.65 -8.41
N ASP A 136 1.34 5.08 -9.06
CA ASP A 136 2.66 5.26 -8.42
C ASP A 136 2.69 6.25 -7.24
N HIS A 137 1.70 7.15 -7.18
CA HIS A 137 1.62 8.24 -6.22
C HIS A 137 0.38 8.18 -5.34
N THR A 138 -0.60 7.33 -5.66
CA THR A 138 -1.86 7.25 -4.91
C THR A 138 -2.28 5.82 -4.58
N GLY A 139 -2.96 5.68 -3.46
CA GLY A 139 -3.54 4.42 -3.03
C GLY A 139 -4.43 4.65 -1.82
N TYR A 140 -4.93 3.58 -1.23
CA TYR A 140 -5.69 3.69 0.01
C TYR A 140 -5.43 2.52 0.93
N VAL A 141 -5.45 2.80 2.22
CA VAL A 141 -5.46 1.79 3.28
C VAL A 141 -6.92 1.43 3.55
N GLU A 142 -7.31 0.19 3.26
CA GLU A 142 -8.65 -0.33 3.51
C GLU A 142 -8.66 -1.24 4.74
N TYR A 143 -9.66 -1.07 5.58
CA TYR A 143 -9.86 -1.87 6.79
C TYR A 143 -11.34 -2.22 6.99
N PRO A 144 -11.64 -3.43 7.50
CA PRO A 144 -13.01 -3.86 7.73
C PRO A 144 -13.62 -3.12 8.93
N LEU A 145 -14.88 -2.71 8.79
CA LEU A 145 -15.74 -2.33 9.92
C LEU A 145 -16.67 -3.51 10.23
N MET A 146 -16.86 -3.84 11.51
CA MET A 146 -17.67 -5.00 11.88
C MET A 146 -19.12 -4.82 11.41
N GLY A 147 -19.54 -5.62 10.42
CA GLY A 147 -20.91 -5.63 9.91
C GLY A 147 -21.24 -4.58 8.84
N GLU A 148 -20.24 -3.83 8.36
CA GLU A 148 -20.40 -2.78 7.35
C GLU A 148 -19.40 -2.94 6.19
N ASP A 149 -19.58 -2.13 5.15
CA ASP A 149 -18.60 -1.99 4.06
C ASP A 149 -17.24 -1.55 4.62
N ALA A 150 -16.16 -2.00 3.99
CA ALA A 150 -14.81 -1.66 4.41
C ALA A 150 -14.57 -0.14 4.29
N SER A 151 -13.98 0.44 5.33
CA SER A 151 -13.62 1.86 5.34
C SER A 151 -12.19 2.05 4.83
N ARG A 152 -11.85 3.28 4.44
CA ARG A 152 -10.64 3.60 3.70
C ARG A 152 -10.03 4.92 4.13
N PHE A 153 -8.70 4.95 4.19
CA PHE A 153 -7.91 6.18 4.23
C PHE A 153 -7.23 6.38 2.89
N GLN A 154 -7.43 7.53 2.27
CA GLN A 154 -6.71 7.86 1.05
C GLN A 154 -5.25 8.20 1.40
N MET A 155 -4.33 7.61 0.63
CA MET A 155 -2.90 7.81 0.75
C MET A 155 -2.36 8.52 -0.49
N VAL A 156 -1.43 9.44 -0.27
CA VAL A 156 -0.72 10.19 -1.31
C VAL A 156 0.77 10.13 -1.04
N LYS A 157 1.56 9.75 -2.04
CA LYS A 157 3.01 9.77 -2.01
C LYS A 157 3.48 11.14 -2.47
N ASN A 158 4.25 11.84 -1.64
CA ASN A 158 4.81 13.13 -2.03
C ASN A 158 6.04 12.97 -2.95
N GLU A 159 6.56 14.09 -3.46
CA GLU A 159 7.75 14.12 -4.33
C GLU A 159 9.01 13.54 -3.68
N GLN A 160 9.07 13.56 -2.35
CA GLN A 160 10.17 12.96 -1.59
C GLN A 160 10.03 11.45 -1.43
N GLY A 161 8.91 10.85 -1.87
CA GLY A 161 8.65 9.42 -1.76
C GLY A 161 7.99 9.00 -0.44
N ILE A 162 7.55 9.94 0.40
CA ILE A 162 6.89 9.68 1.68
C ILE A 162 5.39 9.49 1.45
N TRP A 163 4.83 8.40 1.94
CA TRP A 163 3.39 8.19 1.98
C TRP A 163 2.74 9.02 3.08
N LYS A 164 1.66 9.73 2.73
CA LYS A 164 0.92 10.62 3.62
C LYS A 164 -0.58 10.33 3.53
N VAL A 165 -1.30 10.65 4.60
CA VAL A 165 -2.75 10.51 4.69
C VAL A 165 -3.43 11.78 4.17
N ASP A 166 -4.39 11.63 3.25
CA ASP A 166 -5.24 12.74 2.83
C ASP A 166 -6.39 12.95 3.82
N THR A 167 -6.32 14.06 4.57
CA THR A 167 -7.28 14.33 5.65
C THR A 167 -8.70 14.59 5.14
N SER A 168 -8.86 14.98 3.88
CA SER A 168 -10.19 15.17 3.29
C SER A 168 -10.99 13.86 3.27
N SER A 169 -10.34 12.75 2.93
CA SER A 169 -10.95 11.41 2.88
C SER A 169 -11.45 10.91 4.25
N LEU A 170 -10.80 11.37 5.32
CA LEU A 170 -11.10 10.99 6.68
C LEU A 170 -12.31 11.73 7.25
N ILE A 171 -12.54 12.97 6.80
CA ILE A 171 -13.57 13.84 7.35
C ILE A 171 -14.87 13.71 6.55
N GLU A 172 -14.79 13.60 5.23
CA GLU A 172 -15.95 13.56 4.33
C GLU A 172 -16.66 12.20 4.26
N SER A 173 -16.04 11.14 4.78
CA SER A 173 -16.60 9.79 4.86
C SER A 173 -17.65 9.63 5.98
N SER A 174 -18.51 10.62 6.19
CA SER A 174 -19.52 10.68 7.27
C SER A 174 -20.91 10.95 6.73
#